data_AF-A0A9X3WY95-F1
#
_entry.id   AF-A0A9X3WY95-F1
#
_cell.length_a   1.000
_cell.length_b   1.000
_cell.length_c   1.000
_cell.angle_alpha   90.00
_cell.angle_beta   90.00
_cell.angle_gamma   90.00
#
_symmetry.space_group_name_H-M   'P 1'
#
loop_
_entity.id
_entity.type
_entity.pdbx_description
1 polymer ?
#
loop_
_entity_poly.entity_id
_entity_poly.type
_entity_poly.pdbx_seq_one_letter_code
_entity_poly.pdbx_strand_id
1 'polypeptide(L)'
;MISPSNRVFAIELIQEANQNGARLTKACEELNISVRTYERWVAEYGVKVDQRPLVERPVPKNKLSEAEREEILTVVNQEAYADLPPTQIVPKLADKGIYLASESTYYRVLREEKMQHHRGR
;
A
#
# COMPACT_ATOMS: atom_id res chain seq x y z
N MET A 1 12.04 9.15 1.46
CA MET A 1 12.33 8.72 2.85
C MET A 1 13.82 8.48 2.95
N ILE A 2 14.50 8.95 4.01
CA ILE A 2 15.97 8.83 4.13
C ILE A 2 16.32 7.35 4.36
N SER A 3 17.20 6.81 3.52
CA SER A 3 17.66 5.41 3.59
C SER A 3 18.38 5.14 4.92
N PRO A 4 18.42 3.88 5.40
CA PRO A 4 19.15 3.54 6.62
C PRO A 4 20.62 3.97 6.56
N SER A 5 21.31 3.74 5.44
CA SER A 5 22.70 4.15 5.23
C SER A 5 22.88 5.68 5.33
N ASN A 6 21.97 6.46 4.75
CA ASN A 6 22.03 7.92 4.82
C ASN A 6 21.75 8.43 6.24
N ARG A 7 20.94 7.72 7.04
CA ARG A 7 20.73 8.06 8.46
C ARG A 7 21.98 7.83 9.29
N VAL A 8 22.68 6.70 9.09
CA VAL A 8 23.96 6.42 9.75
C VAL A 8 24.95 7.54 9.46
N PHE A 9 25.15 7.85 8.17
CA PHE A 9 26.08 8.89 7.75
C PHE A 9 25.71 10.28 8.29
N ALA A 10 24.42 10.64 8.30
CA ALA A 10 23.96 11.89 8.87
C ALA A 10 24.22 11.98 10.38
N ILE A 11 24.07 10.88 11.13
CA ILE A 11 24.37 10.84 12.57
C ILE A 11 25.87 11.03 12.81
N GLU A 12 26.72 10.36 12.04
CA GLU A 12 28.18 10.49 12.13
C GLU A 12 28.61 11.95 11.94
N LEU A 13 28.14 12.60 10.86
CA LEU A 13 28.45 14.01 10.57
C LEU A 13 27.95 14.97 11.68
N ILE A 14 26.74 14.74 12.19
CA ILE A 14 26.18 15.57 13.27
C ILE A 14 26.98 15.39 14.57
N GLN A 15 27.39 14.16 14.88
CA GLN A 15 28.20 13.86 16.06
C GLN A 15 29.60 14.49 15.94
N GLU A 16 30.24 14.39 14.77
CA GLU A 16 31.54 15.01 14.48
C GLU A 16 31.46 16.54 14.65
N ALA A 17 30.46 17.19 14.05
CA ALA A 17 30.28 18.63 14.19
C ALA A 17 30.06 19.05 15.64
N ASN A 18 29.25 18.28 16.39
CA ASN A 18 28.98 18.55 17.81
C ASN A 18 30.23 18.35 18.69
N GLN A 19 31.05 17.33 18.42
CA GLN A 19 32.34 17.11 19.11
C GLN A 19 33.34 18.23 18.83
N ASN A 20 33.31 18.81 17.63
CA ASN A 20 34.10 19.98 17.25
C ASN A 20 33.53 21.31 17.77
N GLY A 21 32.50 21.28 18.62
CA GLY A 21 31.99 22.45 19.35
C GLY A 21 30.76 23.12 18.72
N ALA A 22 30.20 22.59 17.63
CA ALA A 22 28.93 23.08 17.09
C ALA A 22 27.77 22.74 18.04
N ARG A 23 26.76 23.62 18.12
CA ARG A 23 25.51 23.27 18.81
C ARG A 23 24.78 22.18 18.02
N LEU A 24 24.26 21.17 18.70
CA LEU A 24 23.47 20.10 18.08
C LEU A 24 22.35 20.61 17.17
N THR A 25 21.65 21.68 17.58
CA THR A 25 20.60 22.33 16.77
C THR A 25 21.13 22.81 15.43
N LYS A 26 22.28 23.48 15.43
CA LYS A 26 22.93 24.01 14.22
C LYS A 26 23.43 22.89 13.32
N ALA A 27 24.05 21.85 13.89
CA ALA A 27 24.47 20.69 13.13
C ALA A 27 23.30 19.94 12.45
N CYS A 28 22.15 19.84 13.13
CA CYS A 28 20.94 19.27 12.54
C CYS A 28 20.33 20.17 11.44
N GLU A 29 20.36 21.50 11.64
CA GLU A 29 19.87 22.49 10.66
C GLU A 29 20.63 22.40 9.32
N GLU A 30 21.95 22.20 9.32
CA GLU A 30 22.75 22.05 8.09
C GLU A 30 22.29 20.88 7.21
N LEU A 31 21.88 19.77 7.83
CA LEU A 31 21.33 18.61 7.11
C LEU A 31 19.81 18.71 6.86
N ASN A 32 19.20 19.86 7.14
CA ASN A 32 17.76 20.11 7.03
C ASN A 32 16.91 19.09 7.82
N ILE A 33 17.39 18.67 8.99
CA ILE A 33 16.63 17.80 9.90
C ILE A 33 16.40 18.47 11.25
N SER A 34 15.27 18.14 11.89
CA SER A 34 15.01 18.61 13.24
C SER A 34 15.83 17.82 14.26
N VAL A 35 16.18 18.43 15.40
CA VAL A 35 16.80 17.73 16.54
C VAL A 35 15.96 16.53 16.97
N ARG A 36 14.64 16.65 16.96
CA ARG A 36 13.72 15.55 17.28
C ARG A 36 13.82 14.38 16.30
N THR A 37 14.17 14.64 15.04
CA THR A 37 14.43 13.61 14.03
C THR A 37 15.73 12.88 14.34
N TYR A 38 16.79 13.63 14.66
CA TYR A 38 18.07 13.09 15.10
C TYR A 38 17.92 12.21 16.35
N GLU A 39 17.29 12.73 17.40
CA GLU A 39 17.02 12.00 18.65
C GLU A 39 16.25 10.70 18.38
N ARG A 40 15.25 10.74 17.49
CA ARG A 40 14.49 9.54 17.09
C ARG A 40 15.35 8.49 16.39
N TRP A 41 16.36 8.90 15.61
CA TRP A 41 17.28 7.96 14.97
C TRP A 41 18.30 7.38 15.95
N VAL A 42 18.65 8.12 17.00
CA VAL A 42 19.63 7.73 18.03
C VAL A 42 18.99 6.90 19.15
N ALA A 43 17.69 7.03 19.40
CA ALA A 43 17.01 6.39 20.54
C ALA A 43 16.96 4.85 20.47
N GLU A 44 17.58 4.23 21.48
CA GLU A 44 17.57 2.81 21.88
C GLU A 44 17.79 1.83 20.71
N TYR A 45 19.05 1.38 20.56
CA TYR A 45 19.51 0.25 19.74
C TYR A 45 19.94 0.53 18.28
N GLY A 46 20.34 1.76 17.97
CA GLY A 46 20.95 2.11 16.68
C GLY A 46 19.96 2.68 15.66
N VAL A 47 20.41 2.88 14.43
CA VAL A 47 19.61 3.52 13.37
C VAL A 47 18.36 2.68 13.07
N LYS A 48 17.23 3.06 13.66
CA LYS A 48 15.94 2.41 13.40
C LYS A 48 15.62 2.51 11.92
N VAL A 49 15.64 1.37 11.24
CA VAL A 49 15.14 1.22 9.87
C VAL A 49 13.65 1.58 9.88
N ASP A 50 13.13 2.08 8.76
CA ASP A 50 11.68 2.26 8.65
C ASP A 50 10.97 0.92 8.86
N GLN A 51 10.13 0.87 9.90
CA GLN A 51 9.37 -0.32 10.27
C GLN A 51 8.07 -0.44 9.46
N ARG A 52 7.59 0.63 8.81
CA ARG A 52 6.35 0.58 8.00
C ARG A 52 6.31 -0.52 6.91
N PRO A 53 7.43 -0.87 6.24
CA PRO A 53 7.49 -2.02 5.35
C PRO A 53 7.70 -3.36 6.06
N LEU A 54 8.25 -3.36 7.28
CA LEU A 54 8.56 -4.57 8.05
C LEU A 54 7.39 -5.04 8.91
N VAL A 55 6.44 -4.14 9.20
CA VAL A 55 5.24 -4.46 9.97
C VAL A 55 4.36 -5.43 9.18
N GLU A 56 4.11 -6.60 9.75
CA GLU A 56 3.11 -7.53 9.27
C GLU A 56 1.72 -6.87 9.30
N ARG A 57 1.11 -6.73 8.13
CA ARG A 57 -0.24 -6.19 8.00
C ARG A 57 -1.22 -7.34 7.93
N PRO A 58 -2.14 -7.49 8.91
CA PRO A 58 -3.13 -8.55 8.85
C PRO A 58 -4.00 -8.37 7.61
N VAL A 59 -4.46 -9.51 7.08
CA VAL A 59 -5.40 -9.51 5.96
C VAL A 59 -6.68 -8.78 6.38
N PRO A 60 -7.19 -7.81 5.59
CA PRO A 60 -8.44 -7.15 5.90
C PRO A 60 -9.59 -8.15 6.00
N LYS A 61 -10.45 -8.00 7.02
CA LYS A 61 -11.62 -8.89 7.23
C LYS A 61 -12.56 -8.96 6.02
N ASN A 62 -12.62 -7.87 5.24
CA ASN A 62 -13.49 -7.75 4.07
C ASN A 62 -12.78 -8.14 2.76
N LYS A 63 -11.62 -8.80 2.84
CA LYS A 63 -10.95 -9.33 1.64
C LYS A 63 -11.77 -10.51 1.15
N LEU A 64 -12.13 -10.49 -0.14
CA LEU A 64 -12.78 -11.65 -0.77
C LEU A 64 -11.91 -12.88 -0.62
N SER A 65 -12.55 -13.96 -0.22
CA SER A 65 -12.03 -15.32 -0.29
C SER A 65 -11.79 -15.74 -1.74
N GLU A 66 -11.00 -16.79 -1.93
CA GLU A 66 -10.75 -17.37 -3.26
C GLU A 66 -12.04 -17.94 -3.87
N ALA A 67 -12.88 -18.58 -3.04
CA ALA A 67 -14.18 -19.11 -3.48
C ALA A 67 -15.12 -18.00 -4.00
N GLU A 68 -15.24 -16.87 -3.29
CA GLU A 68 -16.06 -15.73 -3.76
C GLU A 68 -15.51 -15.14 -5.06
N ARG A 69 -14.19 -15.16 -5.26
CA ARG A 69 -13.56 -14.70 -6.51
C ARG A 69 -13.88 -15.64 -7.68
N GLU A 70 -13.79 -16.95 -7.46
CA GLU A 70 -14.15 -17.96 -8.48
C GLU A 70 -15.63 -17.89 -8.85
N GLU A 71 -16.51 -17.62 -7.88
CA GLU A 71 -17.93 -17.43 -8.15
C GLU A 71 -18.18 -16.21 -9.04
N ILE A 72 -17.53 -15.08 -8.75
CA ILE A 72 -17.58 -13.88 -9.61
C ILE A 72 -17.11 -14.20 -11.03
N LEU A 73 -15.99 -14.91 -11.18
CA LEU A 73 -15.46 -15.28 -12.50
C LEU A 73 -16.38 -16.24 -13.25
N THR A 74 -16.97 -17.19 -12.54
CA THR A 74 -17.97 -18.10 -13.09
C THR A 74 -19.15 -17.31 -13.65
N VAL A 75 -19.70 -16.38 -12.87
CA VAL A 75 -20.85 -15.57 -13.29
C VAL A 75 -20.50 -14.67 -14.47
N VAL A 76 -19.34 -14.03 -14.49
CA VAL A 76 -18.93 -13.19 -15.64
C VAL A 76 -18.75 -14.02 -16.92
N ASN A 77 -18.30 -15.28 -16.82
CA ASN A 77 -18.12 -16.16 -17.97
C ASN A 77 -19.40 -16.89 -18.42
N GLN A 78 -20.50 -16.78 -17.69
CA GLN A 78 -21.78 -17.35 -18.13
C GLN A 78 -22.29 -16.62 -19.37
N GLU A 79 -22.91 -17.37 -20.30
CA GLU A 79 -23.41 -16.85 -21.58
C GLU A 79 -24.36 -15.65 -21.41
N ALA A 80 -25.16 -15.62 -20.34
CA ALA A 80 -26.08 -14.52 -20.04
C ALA A 80 -25.39 -13.19 -19.66
N TYR A 81 -24.10 -13.25 -19.28
CA TYR A 81 -23.34 -12.12 -18.72
C TYR A 81 -22.00 -11.85 -19.42
N ALA A 82 -21.53 -12.77 -20.28
CA ALA A 82 -20.23 -12.73 -20.94
C ALA A 82 -19.94 -11.43 -21.73
N ASP A 83 -20.98 -10.81 -22.28
CA ASP A 83 -20.87 -9.56 -23.04
C ASP A 83 -21.27 -8.30 -22.26
N LEU A 84 -21.65 -8.45 -21.00
CA LEU A 84 -22.15 -7.35 -20.19
C LEU A 84 -21.03 -6.78 -19.30
N PRO A 85 -20.95 -5.45 -19.15
CA PRO A 85 -20.04 -4.86 -18.17
C PRO A 85 -20.53 -5.11 -16.73
N PRO A 86 -19.63 -5.07 -15.72
CA PRO A 86 -20.00 -5.17 -14.31
C PRO A 86 -21.15 -4.25 -13.86
N THR A 87 -21.24 -3.06 -14.45
CA THR A 87 -22.34 -2.09 -14.21
C THR A 87 -23.72 -2.61 -14.60
N GLN A 88 -23.79 -3.62 -15.49
CA GLN A 88 -25.04 -4.26 -15.89
C GLN A 88 -25.22 -5.64 -15.24
N ILE A 89 -24.12 -6.36 -14.95
CA ILE A 89 -24.17 -7.66 -14.28
C ILE A 89 -24.70 -7.52 -12.85
N VAL A 90 -24.15 -6.57 -12.07
CA VAL A 90 -24.49 -6.42 -10.65
C VAL A 90 -25.98 -6.11 -10.44
N PRO A 91 -26.61 -5.15 -11.16
CA PRO A 91 -28.05 -4.93 -11.06
C PRO A 91 -28.89 -6.16 -11.46
N LYS A 92 -28.52 -6.86 -12.55
CA LYS A 92 -29.25 -8.06 -12.99
C LYS A 92 -29.19 -9.23 -11.99
N LEU A 93 -28.11 -9.32 -11.21
CA LEU A 93 -28.02 -10.29 -10.11
C LEU A 93 -28.85 -9.83 -8.91
N ALA A 94 -28.84 -8.54 -8.60
CA ALA A 94 -29.65 -7.96 -7.53
C ALA A 94 -31.15 -8.13 -7.80
N ASP A 95 -31.60 -8.00 -9.05
CA ASP A 95 -32.99 -8.28 -9.47
C ASP A 95 -33.40 -9.74 -9.18
N LYS A 96 -32.44 -10.67 -9.18
CA LYS A 96 -32.62 -12.09 -8.82
C LYS A 96 -32.44 -12.35 -7.32
N GLY A 97 -32.18 -11.31 -6.52
CA GLY A 97 -31.89 -11.41 -5.09
C GLY A 97 -30.49 -11.94 -4.77
N ILE A 98 -29.58 -11.99 -5.74
CA ILE A 98 -28.23 -12.54 -5.58
C ILE A 98 -27.24 -11.37 -5.45
N TYR A 99 -26.49 -11.34 -4.34
CA TYR A 99 -25.42 -10.37 -4.12
C TYR A 99 -24.10 -11.09 -3.86
N LEU A 100 -23.14 -10.91 -4.77
CA LEU A 100 -21.78 -11.46 -4.64
C LEU A 100 -20.79 -10.40 -4.17
N ALA A 101 -20.77 -9.24 -4.83
CA ALA A 101 -19.85 -8.14 -4.52
C ALA A 101 -20.28 -6.83 -5.16
N SER A 102 -19.64 -5.73 -4.75
CA SER A 102 -19.82 -4.42 -5.38
C SER A 102 -19.26 -4.36 -6.81
N GLU A 103 -19.77 -3.45 -7.63
CA GLU A 103 -19.25 -3.20 -8.99
C GLU A 103 -17.74 -2.95 -9.01
N SER A 104 -17.24 -2.14 -8.07
CA SER A 104 -15.80 -1.85 -7.92
C SER A 104 -14.98 -3.10 -7.65
N THR A 105 -15.55 -4.09 -6.96
CA THR A 105 -14.92 -5.38 -6.69
C THR A 105 -14.89 -6.24 -7.94
N TYR A 106 -15.98 -6.30 -8.72
CA TYR A 106 -15.99 -6.97 -10.02
C TYR A 106 -14.90 -6.40 -10.94
N TYR A 107 -14.80 -5.07 -11.05
CA TYR A 107 -13.74 -4.43 -11.83
C TYR A 107 -12.35 -4.79 -11.33
N ARG A 108 -12.13 -4.84 -10.01
CA ARG A 108 -10.84 -5.24 -9.43
C ARG A 108 -10.49 -6.68 -9.78
N VAL A 109 -11.41 -7.62 -9.59
CA VAL A 109 -11.21 -9.05 -9.90
C VAL A 109 -10.91 -9.24 -11.39
N LEU A 110 -11.69 -8.62 -12.29
CA LEU A 110 -11.47 -8.75 -13.73
C LEU A 110 -10.16 -8.10 -14.21
N ARG A 111 -9.65 -7.07 -13.52
CA ARG A 111 -8.33 -6.49 -13.80
C ARG A 111 -7.20 -7.41 -13.35
N GLU A 112 -7.35 -8.03 -12.17
CA GLU A 112 -6.37 -8.99 -11.64
C GLU A 112 -6.25 -10.21 -12.57
N GLU A 113 -7.38 -10.71 -13.10
CA GLU A 113 -7.42 -11.81 -14.08
C GLU A 113 -7.13 -11.38 -15.53
N LYS A 114 -6.79 -10.11 -15.77
CA LYS A 114 -6.52 -9.53 -17.11
C LYS A 114 -7.67 -9.70 -18.12
N MET A 115 -8.90 -9.93 -17.67
CA MET A 115 -10.09 -10.10 -18.52
C MET A 115 -10.73 -8.77 -18.94
N GLN A 116 -10.23 -7.64 -18.44
CA GLN A 116 -10.62 -6.29 -18.87
C GLN A 116 -9.85 -5.87 -20.12
N HIS A 117 -10.20 -6.47 -21.25
CA HIS A 117 -9.72 -5.97 -22.54
C HIS A 117 -10.63 -4.87 -23.04
N HIS A 118 -10.02 -3.78 -23.50
CA HIS A 118 -10.75 -2.73 -24.20
C HIS A 118 -11.34 -3.35 -25.46
N ARG A 119 -12.66 -3.56 -25.49
CA ARG A 119 -13.36 -3.94 -26.72
C ARG A 119 -13.34 -2.70 -27.63
N GLY A 120 -12.30 -2.60 -28.46
CA GLY A 120 -12.17 -1.58 -29.49
C GLY A 120 -13.27 -1.78 -30.55
N ARG A 121 -13.81 -0.66 -31.03
CA ARG A 121 -14.72 -0.58 -32.18
C ARG A 121 -14.12 -1.23 -33.43
#